data_AF-A0A356PXE0-F1
#
_entry.id   AF-A0A356PXE0-F1
#
_cell.length_a   1.000
_cell.length_b   1.000
_cell.length_c   1.000
_cell.angle_alpha   90.00
_cell.angle_beta   90.00
_cell.angle_gamma   90.00
#
_symmetry.space_group_name_H-M   'P 1'
#
loop_
_entity.id
_entity.type
_entity.pdbx_description
1 polymer ?
#
loop_
_entity_poly.entity_id
_entity_poly.type
_entity_poly.pdbx_seq_one_letter_code
_entity_poly.pdbx_strand_id
1 'polypeptide(L)' 'MPDRSFLDWPFLDTAHRELASALDDWCATHLSVDHGDVDAACRQLVTDLGAAGWLRHTANLDQPTLDVRSLCLVRETPA' A
#
# COMPACT_ATOMS: atom_id res chain seq x y z
N MET A 1 11.77 -10.51 -7.64
CA MET A 1 10.57 -9.67 -7.76
C MET A 1 9.42 -10.54 -8.24
N PRO A 2 8.25 -10.48 -7.60
CA PRO A 2 7.04 -11.09 -8.13
C PRO A 2 6.70 -10.51 -9.51
N ASP A 3 5.96 -11.27 -10.32
CA ASP A 3 5.48 -10.81 -11.62
C ASP A 3 4.54 -9.61 -11.46
N ARG A 4 4.83 -8.50 -12.17
CA ARG A 4 4.02 -7.27 -12.16
C ARG A 4 3.25 -7.04 -13.45
N SER A 5 3.24 -7.99 -14.38
CA SER A 5 2.53 -7.89 -15.67
C SER A 5 1.01 -7.68 -15.51
N PHE A 6 0.46 -8.06 -14.35
CA PHE A 6 -0.95 -7.81 -14.01
C PHE A 6 -1.30 -6.32 -13.94
N LEU A 7 -0.32 -5.44 -13.69
CA LEU A 7 -0.52 -3.99 -13.68
C LEU A 7 -0.92 -3.41 -15.05
N ASP A 8 -0.70 -4.17 -16.13
CA ASP A 8 -1.07 -3.81 -17.50
C ASP A 8 -2.44 -4.38 -17.91
N TRP A 9 -3.11 -5.14 -17.04
CA TRP A 9 -4.44 -5.67 -17.32
C TRP A 9 -5.48 -4.56 -17.46
N PRO A 10 -6.56 -4.76 -18.25
CA PRO A 10 -7.58 -3.74 -18.52
C PRO A 10 -8.43 -3.37 -17.28
N PHE A 11 -8.20 -4.02 -16.14
CA PHE A 11 -8.85 -3.70 -14.87
C PHE A 11 -8.16 -2.56 -14.12
N LEU A 12 -6.92 -2.23 -14.48
CA LEU A 12 -6.07 -1.26 -13.78
C LEU A 12 -5.74 -0.05 -14.67
N ASP A 13 -6.17 1.08 -14.17
CA ASP A 13 -5.94 2.43 -14.69
C ASP A 13 -4.49 2.90 -14.41
N THR A 14 -4.08 4.02 -15.02
CA THR A 14 -2.76 4.62 -14.76
C THR A 14 -2.53 4.97 -13.29
N ALA A 15 -3.55 5.48 -12.60
CA ALA A 15 -3.46 5.79 -11.17
C ALA A 15 -3.11 4.56 -10.31
N HIS A 16 -3.56 3.36 -10.69
CA HIS A 16 -3.23 2.13 -9.99
C HIS A 16 -1.76 1.72 -10.19
N ARG A 17 -1.22 1.93 -11.39
CA ARG A 17 0.21 1.68 -11.68
C ARG A 17 1.10 2.62 -10.88
N GLU A 18 0.74 3.89 -10.84
CA GLU A 18 1.45 4.91 -10.05
C GLU A 18 1.38 4.60 -8.56
N LEU A 19 0.20 4.22 -8.04
CA LEU A 19 0.02 3.78 -6.65
C LEU A 19 0.94 2.60 -6.31
N ALA A 20 0.95 1.57 -7.15
CA ALA A 20 1.77 0.38 -6.92
C ALA A 20 3.28 0.67 -7.02
N SER A 21 3.71 1.62 -7.84
CA SER A 21 5.13 2.04 -7.90
C SER A 21 5.51 2.85 -6.67
N ALA A 22 4.69 3.85 -6.32
CA ALA A 22 4.98 4.77 -5.22
C ALA A 22 4.99 4.06 -3.86
N LEU A 23 4.10 3.07 -3.67
CA LEU A 23 4.09 2.27 -2.45
C LEU A 23 5.33 1.38 -2.34
N ASP A 24 5.77 0.76 -3.44
CA ASP A 24 6.96 -0.11 -3.44
C ASP A 24 8.22 0.68 -3.08
N ASP A 25 8.39 1.86 -3.67
CA ASP A 25 9.49 2.78 -3.37
C ASP A 25 9.48 3.25 -1.90
N TRP A 26 8.29 3.51 -1.36
CA TRP A 26 8.12 3.89 0.04
C TRP A 26 8.46 2.73 0.98
N CYS A 27 7.96 1.53 0.68
CA CYS A 27 8.22 0.31 1.43
C CYS A 27 9.72 0.00 1.52
N ALA A 28 10.44 0.10 0.39
CA ALA A 28 11.89 -0.12 0.32
C ALA A 28 12.71 0.79 1.25
N THR A 29 12.15 1.93 1.64
CA THR A 29 12.83 2.92 2.49
C THR A 29 12.31 2.98 3.93
N HIS A 30 11.09 2.48 4.21
CA HIS A 30 10.41 2.66 5.50
C HIS A 30 10.07 1.36 6.25
N LEU A 31 10.12 0.17 5.61
CA LEU A 31 9.68 -1.09 6.23
C LEU A 31 10.78 -1.91 6.92
N SER A 32 11.87 -1.29 7.39
CA SER A 32 12.80 -2.00 8.28
C SER A 32 12.19 -2.12 9.68
N VAL A 33 11.64 -3.29 10.01
CA VAL A 33 10.90 -3.53 11.26
C VAL A 33 11.67 -4.42 12.23
N ASP A 34 11.65 -4.08 13.51
CA ASP A 34 12.14 -4.94 14.58
C ASP A 34 11.11 -6.03 14.91
N HIS A 35 11.51 -7.29 14.81
CA HIS A 35 10.67 -8.45 15.13
C HIS A 35 10.71 -8.86 16.62
N GLY A 36 11.45 -8.14 17.48
CA GLY A 36 11.55 -8.41 18.92
C GLY A 36 10.34 -7.95 19.73
N ASP A 37 9.74 -6.80 19.37
CA ASP A 37 8.51 -6.28 19.98
C ASP A 37 7.46 -6.00 18.89
N VAL A 38 6.62 -7.00 18.64
CA VAL A 38 5.60 -6.96 17.58
C VAL A 38 4.56 -5.86 17.83
N ASP A 39 4.23 -5.55 19.09
CA ASP A 39 3.22 -4.55 19.42
C ASP A 39 3.75 -3.15 19.12
N ALA A 40 4.97 -2.85 19.55
CA ALA A 40 5.63 -1.58 19.26
C ALA A 40 5.84 -1.41 17.75
N ALA A 41 6.32 -2.46 17.07
CA ALA A 41 6.51 -2.50 15.63
C ALA A 41 5.21 -2.21 14.86
N CYS A 42 4.10 -2.87 15.21
CA CYS A 42 2.82 -2.66 14.54
C CYS A 42 2.28 -1.24 14.73
N ARG A 43 2.42 -0.65 15.93
CA ARG A 43 1.99 0.74 16.18
C ARG A 43 2.80 1.74 15.36
N GLN A 44 4.10 1.52 15.24
CA GLN A 44 4.97 2.37 14.43
C GLN A 44 4.61 2.25 12.95
N LEU A 45 4.46 1.03 12.44
CA LEU A 45 4.03 0.76 11.06
C LEU A 45 2.71 1.44 10.70
N VAL A 46 1.68 1.30 11.54
CA VAL A 46 0.37 1.94 11.30
C VAL A 46 0.50 3.47 11.32
N THR A 47 1.35 4.01 12.20
CA THR A 47 1.61 5.45 12.28
C THR A 47 2.28 5.96 11.01
N ASP A 48 3.31 5.28 10.53
CA ASP A 48 4.08 5.67 9.34
C ASP A 48 3.24 5.54 8.06
N LEU A 49 2.50 4.42 7.91
CA LEU A 49 1.55 4.23 6.82
C LEU A 49 0.44 5.28 6.82
N GLY A 50 -0.04 5.67 8.01
CA GLY A 50 -1.04 6.72 8.18
C GLY A 50 -0.51 8.09 7.80
N ALA A 51 0.70 8.44 8.26
CA ALA A 51 1.36 9.70 7.96
C ALA A 51 1.68 9.86 6.46
N ALA A 52 2.08 8.77 5.80
CA ALA A 52 2.30 8.73 4.36
C ALA A 52 1.00 8.68 3.53
N GLY A 53 -0.16 8.51 4.17
CA GLY A 53 -1.47 8.53 3.52
C GLY A 53 -1.92 7.20 2.90
N TRP A 54 -1.13 6.14 2.99
CA TRP A 54 -1.46 4.82 2.41
C TRP A 54 -2.75 4.21 2.99
N LEU A 55 -3.03 4.48 4.26
CA LEU A 55 -4.24 3.98 4.92
C LEU A 55 -5.54 4.60 4.39
N ARG A 56 -5.47 5.68 3.60
CA ARG A 56 -6.67 6.29 2.98
C ARG A 56 -7.39 5.33 2.04
N HIS A 57 -6.66 4.41 1.40
CA HIS A 57 -7.24 3.41 0.49
C HIS A 57 -8.06 2.32 1.20
N THR A 58 -8.06 2.29 2.54
CA THR A 58 -8.84 1.32 3.34
C THR A 58 -10.29 1.74 3.58
N ALA A 59 -10.64 2.99 3.25
CA ALA A 59 -11.97 3.55 3.48
C ALA A 59 -12.41 4.46 2.33
N ASN A 60 -13.71 4.59 2.13
CA ASN A 60 -14.31 5.50 1.16
C ASN A 60 -14.51 6.89 1.77
N LEU A 61 -13.42 7.56 2.14
CA LEU A 61 -13.47 8.86 2.82
C LEU A 61 -13.95 9.99 1.89
N ASP A 62 -13.48 10.00 0.63
CA ASP A 62 -13.73 11.09 -0.32
C ASP A 62 -14.59 10.65 -1.53
N GLN A 63 -15.05 9.40 -1.54
CA GLN A 63 -15.72 8.79 -2.70
C GLN A 63 -16.98 8.03 -2.29
N PRO A 64 -18.00 7.91 -3.17
CA PRO A 64 -19.23 7.17 -2.87
C PRO A 64 -19.00 5.66 -2.67
N THR A 65 -17.93 5.12 -3.26
CA THR A 65 -17.60 3.69 -3.22
C THR A 65 -16.14 3.48 -2.88
N LEU A 66 -15.83 2.39 -2.16
CA LEU A 66 -14.47 1.97 -1.91
C LEU A 66 -13.84 1.43 -3.20
N ASP A 67 -12.68 1.97 -3.58
CA ASP A 67 -11.90 1.42 -4.67
C ASP A 67 -11.10 0.19 -4.19
N VAL A 68 -11.72 -0.98 -4.36
CA VAL A 68 -11.14 -2.25 -3.95
C VAL A 68 -9.87 -2.62 -4.70
N ARG A 69 -9.64 -2.07 -5.90
CA ARG A 69 -8.41 -2.32 -6.69
C ARG A 69 -7.22 -1.66 -6.01
N SER A 70 -7.36 -0.37 -5.67
CA SER A 70 -6.36 0.35 -4.86
C SER A 70 -6.11 -0.34 -3.51
N LEU A 71 -7.16 -0.78 -2.81
CA LEU A 71 -7.00 -1.53 -1.56
C LEU A 71 -6.20 -2.82 -1.75
N CYS A 72 -6.52 -3.62 -2.79
CA CYS A 72 -5.79 -4.84 -3.09
C CYS A 72 -4.30 -4.57 -3.38
N LEU A 73 -4.00 -3.54 -4.18
CA LEU A 73 -2.61 -3.16 -4.50
C LEU A 73 -1.83 -2.74 -3.25
N VAL A 74 -2.47 -1.96 -2.35
CA VAL A 74 -1.82 -1.56 -1.09
C VAL A 74 -1.51 -2.77 -0.19
N ARG A 75 -2.35 -3.81 -0.22
CA ARG A 75 -2.12 -5.04 0.56
C ARG A 75 -1.15 -6.02 -0.10
N GLU A 76 -1.05 -6.01 -1.43
CA GLU A 76 -0.16 -6.86 -2.21
C GLU A 76 1.30 -6.40 -2.15
N THR A 77 1.53 -5.11 -1.88
CA THR A 77 2.86 -4.49 -1.88
C THR A 77 3.53 -4.48 -0.48
N PRO A 78 3.83 -5.64 0.14
CA PRO A 78 4.96 -5.74 1.04
C PRO A 78 6.02 -6.65 0.41
N ALA A 79 7.07 -6.04 -0.13
CA ALA A 79 8.34 -6.70 -0.41
C ALA A 79 9.21 -6.73 0.85
#